data_AF-A0AAV6I208-F1
#
_entry.id   AF-A0AAV6I208-F1
#
_cell.length_a   1.000
_cell.length_b   1.000
_cell.length_c   1.000
_cell.angle_alpha   90.00
_cell.angle_beta   90.00
_cell.angle_gamma   90.00
#
_symmetry.space_group_name_H-M   'P 1'
#
loop_
_entity.id
_entity.type
_entity.pdbx_description
1 polymer ?
#
loop_
_entity_poly.entity_id
_entity_poly.type
_entity_poly.pdbx_seq_one_letter_code
_entity_poly.pdbx_strand_id
1 'polypeptide(L)'
;MVPQRVQLLVEEDIIQVSCGGTHSVALTRDGHMFSFGRGDHGRLGYGRKVTTGHPSEVPINLPAPKNLSRGEDVGAQSLLLVVAVTR
;
A
#
# COMPACT_ATOMS: atom_id res chain seq x y z
N MET A 1 -10.96 8.18 17.18
CA MET A 1 -10.30 7.25 16.26
C MET A 1 -8.80 7.52 16.34
N VAL A 2 -7.99 6.51 16.67
CA VAL A 2 -6.53 6.65 16.82
C VAL A 2 -5.83 5.92 15.68
N PRO A 3 -4.66 6.41 15.22
CA PRO A 3 -3.86 5.70 14.23
C PRO A 3 -3.52 4.29 14.73
N GLN A 4 -3.67 3.29 13.86
CA GLN A 4 -3.25 1.91 14.13
C GLN A 4 -2.27 1.46 13.06
N ARG A 5 -1.22 0.77 13.50
CA ARG A 5 -0.23 0.16 12.60
C ARG A 5 -0.85 -1.09 11.95
N VAL A 6 -0.82 -1.16 10.62
CA VAL A 6 -1.21 -2.38 9.89
C VAL A 6 -0.05 -3.38 9.94
N GLN A 7 -0.21 -4.40 10.80
CA GLN A 7 0.85 -5.33 11.16
C GLN A 7 1.43 -6.11 9.97
N LEU A 8 0.63 -6.35 8.92
CA LEU A 8 1.02 -7.09 7.72
C LEU A 8 2.01 -6.34 6.80
N LEU A 9 2.24 -5.04 7.03
CA LEU A 9 3.15 -4.23 6.23
C LEU A 9 4.36 -3.74 7.03
N VAL A 10 4.58 -4.28 8.24
CA VAL A 10 5.65 -3.83 9.14
C VAL A 10 7.05 -4.21 8.63
N GLU A 11 7.15 -5.31 7.89
CA GLU A 11 8.41 -5.82 7.35
C GLU A 11 8.74 -5.24 5.97
N GLU A 12 7.83 -4.44 5.41
CA GLU A 12 7.94 -3.88 4.06
C GLU A 12 8.44 -2.42 4.11
N ASP A 13 9.42 -2.07 3.28
CA ASP A 13 9.86 -0.68 3.11
C ASP A 13 8.89 0.06 2.19
N ILE A 14 7.79 0.55 2.75
CA ILE A 14 6.73 1.26 2.02
C ILE A 14 7.22 2.67 1.66
N ILE A 15 7.33 2.92 0.36
CA ILE A 15 7.81 4.19 -0.21
C ILE A 15 6.68 5.06 -0.75
N GLN A 16 5.52 4.48 -1.04
CA GLN A 16 4.38 5.20 -1.60
C GLN A 16 3.07 4.52 -1.21
N VAL A 17 2.05 5.33 -0.95
CA VAL A 17 0.69 4.87 -0.67
C VAL A 17 -0.33 5.66 -1.49
N SER A 18 -1.45 5.03 -1.80
CA SER A 18 -2.61 5.68 -2.43
C SER A 18 -3.91 5.07 -1.89
N CYS A 19 -4.96 5.88 -1.80
CA CYS A 19 -6.27 5.44 -1.36
C CYS A 19 -7.38 5.98 -2.26
N GLY A 20 -8.34 5.13 -2.58
CA GLY A 20 -9.64 5.52 -3.11
C GLY A 20 -10.71 5.51 -2.01
N GLY A 21 -11.96 5.71 -2.39
CA GLY A 21 -13.06 5.82 -1.42
C GLY A 21 -13.27 4.59 -0.53
N THR A 22 -12.89 3.39 -0.99
CA THR A 22 -13.08 2.12 -0.26
C THR A 22 -11.94 1.12 -0.49
N HIS A 23 -10.79 1.58 -0.97
CA HIS A 23 -9.65 0.70 -1.24
C HIS A 23 -8.33 1.45 -1.07
N SER A 24 -7.28 0.71 -0.85
CA SER A 24 -5.97 1.21 -0.47
C SER A 24 -4.88 0.39 -1.17
N VAL A 25 -3.79 1.06 -1.50
CA VAL A 25 -2.64 0.48 -2.18
C VAL A 25 -1.35 1.01 -1.55
N ALA A 26 -0.36 0.15 -1.40
CA ALA A 26 0.98 0.49 -0.94
C ALA A 26 2.03 -0.12 -1.87
N LEU A 27 3.10 0.62 -2.15
CA LEU A 27 4.23 0.21 -2.98
C LEU A 27 5.49 0.19 -2.12
N THR A 28 6.25 -0.89 -2.22
CA THR A 28 7.52 -1.06 -1.52
C THR A 28 8.69 -0.61 -2.38
N ARG A 29 9.82 -0.35 -1.74
CA ARG A 29 11.08 -0.02 -2.41
C ARG A 29 11.54 -1.12 -3.38
N ASP A 30 11.25 -2.36 -3.03
CA ASP A 30 11.62 -3.54 -3.82
C ASP A 30 10.69 -3.77 -5.03
N GLY A 31 9.64 -2.95 -5.18
CA GLY A 31 8.68 -3.05 -6.28
C GLY A 31 7.51 -3.98 -5.99
N HIS A 32 7.34 -4.45 -4.75
CA HIS A 32 6.14 -5.19 -4.36
C HIS A 32 4.98 -4.21 -4.15
N MET A 33 3.77 -4.63 -4.53
CA MET A 33 2.57 -3.83 -4.37
C MET A 33 1.54 -4.59 -3.55
N PHE A 34 0.98 -3.93 -2.54
CA PHE A 34 -0.08 -4.48 -1.70
C PHE A 34 -1.35 -3.69 -1.92
N SER A 35 -2.50 -4.37 -2.03
CA SER A 35 -3.79 -3.70 -2.10
C SER A 35 -4.81 -4.34 -1.16
N PHE A 36 -5.79 -3.57 -0.71
CA PHE A 36 -6.87 -4.03 0.16
C PHE A 36 -8.08 -3.10 0.12
N GLY A 37 -9.19 -3.57 0.67
CA GLY A 37 -10.51 -2.95 0.64
C GLY A 37 -11.44 -3.62 -0.36
N ARG A 38 -12.38 -2.84 -0.89
CA ARG A 38 -13.42 -3.31 -1.82
C ARG A 38 -12.85 -3.49 -3.21
N GLY A 39 -12.93 -4.70 -3.77
CA GLY A 39 -12.38 -5.02 -5.10
C GLY A 39 -13.38 -5.19 -6.23
N ASP A 40 -14.56 -4.59 -6.10
CA ASP A 40 -15.53 -4.51 -7.19
C ASP A 40 -14.88 -3.95 -8.45
N HIS A 41 -15.24 -4.49 -9.60
CA HIS A 41 -14.66 -4.12 -10.90
C HIS A 41 -13.17 -4.46 -11.05
N GLY A 42 -12.59 -5.28 -10.16
CA GLY A 42 -11.18 -5.72 -10.27
C GLY A 42 -10.16 -4.66 -9.83
N ARG A 43 -10.60 -3.61 -9.13
CA ARG A 43 -9.76 -2.44 -8.77
C ARG A 43 -8.56 -2.73 -7.86
N LEU A 44 -8.48 -3.93 -7.28
CA LEU A 44 -7.35 -4.34 -6.46
C LEU A 44 -6.20 -4.95 -7.28
N GLY A 45 -6.40 -5.24 -8.57
CA GLY A 45 -5.32 -5.69 -9.45
C GLY A 45 -5.02 -7.19 -9.44
N TYR A 46 -5.78 -8.02 -8.72
CA TYR A 46 -5.56 -9.48 -8.67
C TYR A 46 -6.02 -10.25 -9.93
N GLY A 47 -6.32 -9.56 -11.03
CA GLY A 47 -6.91 -10.19 -12.23
C GLY A 47 -8.34 -10.73 -12.05
N ARG A 48 -8.96 -10.50 -10.88
CA ARG A 48 -10.32 -10.94 -10.53
C ARG A 48 -11.00 -9.95 -9.59
N LYS A 49 -12.33 -10.04 -9.49
CA LYS A 49 -13.14 -9.28 -8.53
C LYS A 49 -13.02 -9.94 -7.15
N VAL A 50 -12.16 -9.41 -6.28
CA VAL A 50 -11.96 -9.92 -4.92
C VAL A 50 -11.89 -8.77 -3.94
N THR A 51 -12.66 -8.85 -2.86
CA THR A 51 -12.61 -7.88 -1.75
C THR A 51 -11.84 -8.52 -0.60
N THR A 52 -10.88 -7.79 -0.03
CA THR A 52 -10.10 -8.25 1.12
C THR A 52 -9.97 -7.13 2.15
N GLY A 53 -10.13 -7.44 3.43
CA GLY A 53 -9.93 -6.48 4.53
C GLY A 53 -8.47 -6.31 4.94
N HIS A 54 -7.58 -7.13 4.40
CA HIS A 54 -6.18 -7.18 4.78
C HIS A 54 -5.29 -6.92 3.55
N PRO A 55 -4.17 -6.18 3.70
CA PRO A 55 -3.18 -6.05 2.64
C PRO A 55 -2.80 -7.42 2.08
N SER A 56 -2.89 -7.58 0.76
CA SER A 56 -2.41 -8.77 0.08
C SER A 56 -1.61 -8.36 -1.14
N GLU A 57 -0.53 -9.07 -1.40
CA GLU A 57 0.38 -8.76 -2.49
C GLU A 57 -0.29 -8.97 -3.85
N VAL A 58 -0.24 -7.94 -4.68
CA VAL A 58 -0.77 -7.95 -6.03
C VAL A 58 0.28 -8.61 -6.93
N PRO A 59 -0.07 -9.62 -7.74
CA PRO A 59 0.86 -10.38 -8.56
C PRO A 59 1.31 -9.59 -9.79
N ILE A 60 2.05 -8.50 -9.58
CA ILE A 60 2.65 -7.67 -10.62
C ILE A 60 4.15 -7.56 -10.37
N ASN A 61 4.93 -7.64 -11.44
CA ASN A 61 6.37 -7.45 -11.39
C ASN A 61 6.69 -6.02 -11.81
N LEU A 62 6.79 -5.12 -10.82
CA LEU A 62 7.22 -3.75 -11.05
C LEU A 62 8.74 -3.65 -10.88
N PRO A 63 9.46 -2.99 -11.80
CA PRO A 63 10.87 -2.69 -11.57
C PRO A 63 10.99 -1.76 -10.36
N ALA A 64 12.01 -1.97 -9.52
CA ALA A 64 12.31 -1.11 -8.39
C ALA A 64 12.36 0.37 -8.84
N PRO A 65 11.72 1.30 -8.12
CA PRO A 65 11.65 2.71 -8.54
C PRO A 65 13.04 3.35 -8.64
N LYS A 66 13.43 3.76 -9.85
CA LYS A 66 14.82 4.14 -10.20
C LYS A 66 15.29 5.51 -9.68
N ASN A 67 14.43 6.31 -9.06
CA ASN A 67 14.72 7.70 -8.68
C ASN A 67 14.65 7.98 -7.18
N LEU A 68 14.72 6.95 -6.33
CA LEU A 68 14.79 7.14 -4.88
C LEU A 68 16.25 7.11 -4.43
N SER A 69 17.02 8.13 -4.80
CA SER A 69 18.35 8.36 -4.22
C SER A 69 18.20 8.55 -2.70
N ARG A 70 19.10 7.92 -1.93
CA ARG A 70 19.12 7.81 -0.46
C ARG A 70 19.35 9.15 0.28
N GLY A 71 18.64 10.22 -0.08
CA GLY A 71 18.84 11.52 0.55
C GLY A 71 17.89 12.58 0.04
N GLU A 72 16.66 12.56 0.57
CA GLU A 72 15.81 13.74 0.85
C GLU A 72 14.90 13.35 2.05
N ASP A 73 15.50 13.28 3.24
CA ASP A 73 14.81 13.04 4.50
C ASP A 73 14.26 14.35 5.08
N VAL A 74 12.99 14.68 4.82
CA VAL A 74 12.14 15.42 5.79
C VAL A 74 10.65 15.25 5.43
N GLY A 75 10.01 14.21 5.97
CA GLY A 75 8.54 14.15 6.07
C GLY A 75 7.87 12.79 5.89
N ALA A 76 8.50 11.83 5.18
CA ALA A 76 7.86 10.55 4.89
C ALA A 76 7.98 9.51 6.02
N GLN A 77 8.96 9.65 6.92
CA GLN A 77 9.24 8.67 7.99
C GLN A 77 8.38 8.83 9.26
N SER A 78 7.26 9.56 9.22
CA SER A 78 6.33 9.68 10.36
C SER A 78 4.84 9.58 10.01
N LEU A 79 4.50 9.27 8.76
CA LEU A 79 3.15 8.83 8.40
C LEU A 79 3.16 7.32 8.21
N LEU A 80 3.53 6.64 9.29
CA LEU A 80 3.29 5.22 9.45
C LEU A 80 1.77 4.99 9.32
N LEU A 81 1.33 4.66 8.10
CA LEU A 81 0.22 3.76 7.89
C LEU A 81 -1.14 4.26 8.43
N VAL A 82 -1.51 5.50 8.10
CA VAL A 82 -2.91 5.99 8.23
C VAL A 82 -3.74 5.59 7.01
N VAL A 83 -3.29 4.57 6.26
CA VAL A 83 -4.02 4.09 5.11
C VAL A 83 -5.16 3.21 5.61
N ALA A 84 -6.35 3.80 5.57
CA ALA A 84 -7.66 3.24 5.89
C ALA A 84 -7.94 3.03 7.38
N VAL A 85 -8.14 4.14 8.10
CA VAL A 85 -9.37 4.16 8.90
C VAL A 85 -10.50 4.67 8.01
N THR A 86 -11.05 3.75 7.23
CA THR A 86 -12.42 3.90 6.72
C THR A 86 -13.32 4.19 7.92
N ARG A 87 -14.17 5.21 7.80
CA ARG A 87 -15.06 5.77 8.84
C ARG A 87 -15.49 4.80 9.94
#